data_AF-A0AAU9TMD9-F1
#
_entry.id   AF-A0AAU9TMD9-F1
#
_cell.length_a   1.000
_cell.length_b   1.000
_cell.length_c   1.000
_cell.angle_alpha   90.00
_cell.angle_beta   90.00
_cell.angle_gamma   90.00
#
_symmetry.space_group_name_H-M   'P 1'
#
loop_
_entity.id
_entity.type
_entity.pdbx_description
1 polymer ?
#
loop_
_entity_poly.entity_id
_entity_poly.type
_entity_poly.pdbx_seq_one_letter_code
_entity_poly.pdbx_strand_id
1 'polypeptide(L)'
;MECFKCKSVLGKKAQHFVCQGPCGGTFHKKCVKGLASDLKRGISRIHCNNCEGGASEDDDLEEDTQDFSNILKDIQNKVGAIPGVKKQLEIITESLSLLSDKYDTLIVEHEQSKDEIKQLERKMESITNKYVYI
;
A
#
# COMPACT_ATOMS: atom_id res chain seq x y z
N MET A 1 -5.32 31.27 28.29
CA MET A 1 -4.95 31.62 26.90
C MET A 1 -4.91 30.35 26.08
N GLU A 2 -5.40 30.39 24.84
CA GLU A 2 -5.48 29.23 23.96
C GLU A 2 -4.54 29.39 22.76
N CYS A 3 -4.06 28.27 22.24
CA CYS A 3 -3.25 28.27 21.04
C CYS A 3 -4.12 28.61 19.82
N PHE A 4 -3.75 29.63 19.07
CA PHE A 4 -4.54 30.10 17.94
C PHE A 4 -4.69 29.03 16.83
N LYS A 5 -3.70 28.13 16.67
CA LYS A 5 -3.69 27.04 15.68
C LYS A 5 -4.51 25.82 16.08
N CYS A 6 -4.28 25.26 17.27
CA CYS A 6 -4.91 23.99 17.68
C CYS A 6 -6.04 24.15 18.70
N LYS A 7 -6.38 25.40 19.08
CA LYS A 7 -7.42 25.78 20.04
C LYS A 7 -7.29 25.16 21.44
N SER A 8 -6.19 24.48 21.74
CA SER A 8 -5.93 23.89 23.06
C SER A 8 -5.34 24.91 24.03
N VAL A 9 -5.58 24.72 25.32
CA VAL A 9 -5.11 25.59 26.41
C VAL A 9 -3.58 25.64 26.46
N LEU A 10 -3.01 26.84 26.51
CA LEU A 10 -1.58 27.06 26.71
C LEU A 10 -1.24 26.87 28.20
N GLY A 11 -0.30 25.98 28.49
CA GLY A 11 0.15 25.71 29.86
C GLY A 11 0.85 26.92 30.48
N LYS A 12 0.53 27.23 31.75
CA LYS A 12 1.04 28.41 32.48
C LYS A 12 2.58 28.48 32.61
N LYS A 13 3.28 27.35 32.51
CA LYS A 13 4.75 27.24 32.62
C LYS A 13 5.47 26.98 31.28
N ALA A 14 4.73 26.85 30.18
CA ALA A 14 5.32 26.51 28.89
C ALA A 14 5.73 27.78 28.12
N GLN A 15 6.94 27.76 27.54
CA GLN A 15 7.41 28.79 26.63
C GLN A 15 6.49 28.82 25.40
N HIS A 16 5.56 29.77 25.36
CA HIS A 16 4.66 30.00 24.24
C HIS A 16 5.29 31.01 23.28
N PHE A 17 4.87 30.95 22.01
CA PHE A 17 5.28 31.90 20.99
C PHE A 17 4.18 32.93 20.81
N VAL A 18 4.51 34.21 20.94
CA VAL A 18 3.59 35.32 20.66
C VAL A 18 3.99 35.93 19.34
N CYS A 19 3.10 35.85 18.35
CA CYS A 19 3.35 36.48 17.07
C CYS A 19 3.18 38.00 17.18
N GLN A 20 4.20 38.75 16.76
CA GLN A 20 4.15 40.21 16.69
C GLN A 20 3.63 40.75 15.35
N GLY A 21 3.14 39.86 14.47
CA GLY A 21 2.52 40.25 13.20
C GLY A 21 1.03 40.58 13.35
N PRO A 22 0.33 40.92 12.25
CA PRO A 22 -1.09 41.33 12.26
C PRO A 22 -2.02 40.27 12.85
N CYS A 23 -1.64 39.00 12.79
CA CYS A 23 -2.39 37.89 13.34
C CYS A 23 -2.39 37.86 14.89
N GLY A 24 -1.45 38.54 15.57
CA GLY A 24 -1.42 38.76 17.04
C GLY A 24 -1.51 37.50 17.92
N GLY A 25 -1.41 36.32 17.32
CA GLY A 25 -1.80 35.07 17.93
C GLY A 25 -0.73 34.52 18.86
N THR A 26 -1.19 33.83 19.91
CA THR A 26 -0.32 33.03 20.77
C THR A 26 -0.39 31.57 20.38
N PHE A 27 0.76 30.92 20.25
CA PHE A 27 0.90 29.56 19.75
C PHE A 27 1.76 28.70 20.67
N HIS A 28 1.55 27.38 20.67
CA HIS A 28 2.57 26.46 21.17
C HIS A 28 3.79 26.53 20.26
N LYS A 29 5.01 26.38 20.80
CA LYS A 29 6.23 26.28 19.99
C LYS A 29 6.16 25.19 18.92
N LYS A 30 5.60 24.04 19.25
CA LYS A 30 5.37 22.91 18.31
C LYS A 30 4.33 23.22 17.23
N CYS A 31 3.44 24.20 17.46
CA CYS A 31 2.39 24.54 16.50
C CYS A 31 2.90 25.47 15.38
N VAL A 32 4.05 26.11 15.55
CA VAL A 32 4.68 26.97 14.54
C VAL A 32 5.76 26.16 13.83
N LYS A 33 5.55 25.84 12.54
CA LYS A 33 6.49 25.02 11.74
C LYS A 33 7.82 25.79 11.61
N GLY A 34 8.93 25.13 11.89
CA GLY A 34 10.28 25.72 11.81
C GLY A 34 10.77 26.44 13.08
N LEU A 35 9.86 26.89 13.97
CA LEU A 35 10.25 27.71 15.12
C LEU A 35 11.23 27.03 16.09
N ALA A 36 11.12 25.71 16.28
CA ALA A 36 12.05 24.96 17.11
C ALA A 36 13.46 24.90 16.51
N SER A 37 13.57 24.88 15.17
CA SER A 37 14.84 24.92 14.45
C SER A 37 15.44 26.33 14.50
N ASP A 38 14.62 27.37 14.32
CA ASP A 38 15.04 28.77 14.41
C ASP A 38 15.64 29.08 15.79
N LEU A 39 14.97 28.65 16.86
CA LEU A 39 15.46 28.80 18.24
C LEU A 39 16.79 28.09 18.48
N LYS A 40 16.99 26.89 17.91
CA LYS A 40 18.25 26.14 18.02
C LYS A 40 19.39 26.83 17.25
N ARG A 41 19.07 27.55 16.17
CA ARG A 41 20.01 28.36 15.38
C ARG A 41 20.25 29.75 15.97
N GLY A 42 19.63 30.09 17.11
CA GLY A 42 19.71 31.42 17.73
C GLY A 42 18.90 32.50 16.99
N ILE A 43 18.08 32.11 16.01
CA ILE A 43 17.26 33.03 15.23
C ILE A 43 15.99 33.34 16.04
N SER A 44 15.85 34.59 16.46
CA SER A 44 14.67 35.07 17.18
C SER A 44 13.58 35.47 16.19
N ARG A 45 12.80 34.48 15.76
CA ARG A 45 11.63 34.71 14.89
C ARG A 45 10.57 35.52 15.66
N ILE A 46 10.02 36.57 15.04
CA ILE A 46 9.01 37.45 15.64
C ILE A 46 7.62 37.32 14.99
N HIS A 47 7.53 36.72 13.80
CA HIS A 47 6.27 36.51 13.06
C HIS A 47 5.99 35.02 12.80
N CYS A 48 4.73 34.60 12.83
CA CYS A 48 4.34 33.23 12.48
C CYS A 48 4.23 33.04 10.96
N ASN A 49 4.23 31.79 10.50
CA ASN A 49 4.21 31.43 9.08
C ASN A 49 2.92 31.85 8.35
N ASN A 50 1.88 32.21 9.10
CA ASN A 50 0.57 32.56 8.55
C ASN A 50 0.30 34.08 8.57
N CYS A 51 1.26 34.86 9.07
CA CYS A 51 1.23 36.31 8.95
C CYS A 51 1.90 36.62 7.60
N GLU A 52 1.09 36.89 6.57
CA GLU A 52 1.56 37.26 5.23
C GLU A 52 2.44 38.52 5.32
N GLY A 53 3.66 38.45 4.78
CA GLY A 53 4.55 39.63 4.65
C GLY A 53 5.92 39.53 5.32
N GLY A 54 6.58 38.37 5.29
CA GLY A 54 7.99 38.23 5.69
C GLY A 54 8.72 37.30 4.75
N ALA A 55 9.11 37.84 3.58
CA ALA A 55 9.91 37.18 2.57
C ALA A 55 11.15 36.51 3.19
N SER A 56 11.24 35.19 3.02
CA SER A 56 12.50 34.47 2.91
C SER A 56 12.48 33.87 1.50
N GLU A 57 12.78 34.71 0.50
CA GLU A 57 12.88 34.36 -0.93
C GLU A 57 14.11 33.47 -1.22
N ASP A 58 14.41 32.51 -0.34
CA ASP A 58 15.56 31.60 -0.47
C ASP A 58 15.19 30.12 -0.27
N ASP A 59 13.91 29.80 0.01
CA ASP A 59 13.44 28.42 0.29
C ASP A 59 12.75 27.72 -0.90
N ASP A 60 12.44 28.41 -2.01
CA ASP A 60 11.69 27.82 -3.13
C ASP A 60 12.50 26.81 -3.98
N LEU A 61 13.82 26.67 -3.77
CA LEU A 61 14.65 25.70 -4.48
C LEU A 61 14.85 24.37 -3.73
N GLU A 62 14.64 24.34 -2.41
CA GLU A 62 14.80 23.12 -1.60
C GLU A 62 13.53 22.25 -1.57
N GLU A 63 12.34 22.84 -1.64
CA GLU A 63 11.07 22.08 -1.62
C GLU A 63 10.88 21.25 -2.91
N ASP A 64 11.18 21.83 -4.08
CA ASP A 64 11.11 21.15 -5.38
C ASP A 64 12.12 19.99 -5.48
N THR A 65 13.37 20.19 -5.04
CA THR A 65 14.40 19.15 -5.09
C THR A 65 14.11 17.98 -4.15
N GLN A 66 13.46 18.24 -3.01
CA GLN A 66 13.02 17.21 -2.10
C GLN A 66 11.81 16.41 -2.66
N ASP A 67 10.92 17.06 -3.42
CA ASP A 67 9.81 16.40 -4.07
C ASP A 67 10.26 15.51 -5.24
N PHE A 68 11.21 15.97 -6.06
CA PHE A 68 11.85 15.15 -7.10
C PHE A 68 12.56 13.91 -6.52
N SER A 69 13.24 14.06 -5.39
CA SER A 69 13.89 12.94 -4.68
C SER A 69 12.89 11.89 -4.21
N ASN A 70 11.72 12.33 -3.72
CA ASN A 70 10.64 11.42 -3.31
C ASN A 70 10.04 10.68 -4.49
N ILE A 71 9.80 11.38 -5.61
CA ILE A 71 9.28 10.79 -6.85
C ILE A 71 10.25 9.73 -7.39
N LEU A 72 11.56 10.01 -7.41
CA LEU A 72 12.57 9.07 -7.88
C LEU A 72 12.66 7.81 -7.01
N LYS A 73 12.54 7.96 -5.68
CA LYS A 73 12.46 6.82 -4.76
C LYS A 73 11.21 5.98 -4.98
N ASP A 74 10.07 6.61 -5.21
CA ASP A 74 8.82 5.89 -5.50
C ASP A 74 8.91 5.13 -6.83
N ILE A 75 9.48 5.74 -7.87
CA ILE A 75 9.77 5.08 -9.14
C ILE A 75 10.70 3.88 -8.91
N GLN A 76 11.79 4.05 -8.18
CA GLN A 76 12.73 2.98 -7.90
C GLN A 76 12.07 1.83 -7.14
N ASN A 77 11.21 2.12 -6.14
CA ASN A 77 10.49 1.10 -5.39
C ASN A 77 9.51 0.33 -6.29
N LYS A 78 8.76 1.04 -7.13
CA LYS A 78 7.79 0.43 -8.06
C LYS A 78 8.47 -0.42 -9.13
N VAL A 79 9.55 0.10 -9.74
CA VAL A 79 10.34 -0.64 -10.73
C VAL A 79 11.04 -1.83 -10.08
N GLY A 80 11.56 -1.67 -8.86
CA GLY A 80 12.20 -2.72 -8.09
C GLY A 80 11.28 -3.89 -7.73
N ALA A 81 9.97 -3.68 -7.70
CA ALA A 81 8.99 -4.74 -7.50
C ALA A 81 8.75 -5.60 -8.76
N ILE A 82 9.01 -5.07 -9.95
CA ILE A 82 8.71 -5.74 -11.24
C ILE A 82 9.37 -7.13 -11.36
N PRO A 83 10.67 -7.33 -11.03
CA PRO A 83 11.29 -8.65 -11.09
C PRO A 83 10.61 -9.68 -10.17
N GLY A 84 10.15 -9.24 -8.99
CA GLY A 84 9.42 -10.09 -8.06
C GLY A 84 8.07 -10.54 -8.63
N VAL A 85 7.33 -9.61 -9.22
CA VAL A 85 6.06 -9.90 -9.90
C VAL A 85 6.28 -10.84 -11.09
N LYS A 86 7.32 -10.60 -11.90
CA LYS A 86 7.69 -11.48 -13.02
C LYS A 86 7.94 -12.92 -12.55
N LYS A 87 8.71 -13.10 -11.48
CA LYS A 87 9.00 -14.43 -10.92
C LYS A 87 7.74 -15.12 -10.41
N GLN A 88 6.84 -14.37 -9.76
CA GLN A 88 5.54 -14.93 -9.33
C GLN A 88 4.71 -15.38 -10.53
N LEU A 89 4.70 -14.62 -11.62
CA LEU A 89 3.98 -14.96 -12.83
C LEU A 89 4.54 -16.23 -13.50
N GLU A 90 5.87 -16.39 -13.53
CA GLU A 90 6.53 -17.60 -14.03
C GLU A 90 6.09 -18.84 -13.21
N ILE A 91 6.12 -18.75 -11.88
CA ILE A 91 5.68 -19.85 -10.99
C ILE A 91 4.19 -20.20 -11.21
N ILE A 92 3.33 -19.20 -11.36
CA ILE A 92 1.90 -19.41 -11.63
C ILE A 92 1.73 -20.12 -12.98
N THR A 93 2.48 -19.71 -13.99
CA THR A 93 2.42 -20.29 -15.34
C THR A 93 2.84 -21.76 -15.32
N GLU A 94 3.94 -22.09 -14.63
CA GLU A 94 4.39 -23.47 -14.46
C GLU A 94 3.37 -24.32 -13.70
N SER A 95 2.79 -23.77 -12.63
CA SER A 95 1.75 -24.43 -11.85
C SER A 95 0.52 -24.72 -12.69
N LEU A 96 0.09 -23.74 -13.51
CA LEU A 96 -1.06 -23.88 -14.39
C LEU A 96 -0.83 -24.97 -15.45
N SER A 97 0.36 -25.02 -16.04
CA SER A 97 0.74 -26.05 -17.00
C SER A 97 0.62 -27.44 -16.39
N LEU A 98 1.19 -27.65 -15.19
CA LEU A 98 1.11 -28.92 -14.49
C LEU A 98 -0.34 -29.32 -14.15
N LEU A 99 -1.17 -28.36 -13.75
CA LEU A 99 -2.59 -28.63 -13.49
C LEU A 99 -3.34 -29.00 -14.76
N SER A 100 -3.03 -28.37 -15.89
CA SER A 100 -3.62 -28.71 -17.20
C SER A 100 -3.32 -30.17 -17.55
N ASP A 101 -2.06 -30.59 -17.47
CA ASP A 101 -1.65 -31.96 -17.80
C ASP A 101 -2.36 -33.00 -16.90
N LYS A 102 -2.51 -32.69 -15.60
CA LYS A 102 -3.26 -33.55 -14.67
C LYS A 102 -4.74 -33.61 -15.00
N TYR A 103 -5.33 -32.50 -15.43
CA TYR A 103 -6.73 -32.45 -15.82
C TYR A 103 -6.99 -33.29 -17.07
N ASP A 104 -6.12 -33.19 -18.07
CA ASP A 104 -6.20 -34.02 -19.28
C ASP A 104 -6.09 -35.51 -18.95
N THR A 105 -5.19 -35.87 -18.03
CA THR A 105 -5.06 -37.25 -17.53
C THR A 105 -6.36 -37.74 -16.87
N LEU A 106 -6.94 -36.92 -15.99
CA LEU A 106 -8.20 -37.23 -15.30
C LEU A 106 -9.38 -37.41 -16.26
N ILE A 107 -9.44 -36.63 -17.35
CA ILE A 107 -10.46 -36.80 -18.39
C ILE A 107 -10.34 -38.19 -19.02
N VAL A 108 -9.12 -38.58 -19.41
CA VAL A 108 -8.87 -39.88 -20.04
C VAL A 108 -9.22 -41.03 -19.09
N GLU A 109 -8.79 -40.95 -17.82
CA GLU A 109 -9.12 -41.96 -16.81
C GLU A 109 -10.62 -42.06 -16.56
N HIS A 110 -11.33 -40.92 -16.54
CA HIS A 110 -12.77 -40.89 -16.37
C HIS A 110 -13.52 -41.54 -17.55
N GLU A 111 -13.09 -41.27 -18.78
CA GLU A 111 -13.67 -41.92 -19.97
C GLU A 111 -13.44 -43.43 -19.97
N GLN A 112 -12.23 -43.88 -19.62
CA GLN A 112 -11.91 -45.30 -19.50
C GLN A 112 -12.76 -45.98 -18.43
N SER A 113 -12.84 -45.39 -17.24
CA SER A 113 -13.66 -45.92 -16.15
C SER A 113 -15.14 -46.03 -16.51
N LYS A 114 -15.68 -45.01 -17.21
CA LYS A 114 -17.06 -45.02 -17.69
C LYS A 114 -17.33 -46.17 -18.67
N ASP A 115 -16.39 -46.46 -19.56
CA ASP A 115 -16.55 -47.54 -20.52
C ASP A 115 -16.39 -48.92 -19.88
N GLU A 116 -15.52 -49.08 -18.88
CA GLU A 116 -15.42 -50.29 -18.07
C GLU A 116 -16.73 -50.58 -17.33
N ILE A 117 -17.33 -49.56 -16.70
CA ILE A 117 -18.63 -49.68 -16.02
C ILE A 117 -19.70 -50.20 -17.00
N LYS A 118 -19.83 -49.57 -18.18
CA LYS A 118 -20.79 -50.04 -19.21
C LYS A 118 -20.52 -51.47 -19.68
N GLN A 119 -19.26 -51.90 -19.73
CA GLN A 119 -18.95 -53.29 -20.09
C GLN A 119 -19.35 -54.26 -18.98
N LEU A 120 -19.13 -53.89 -17.72
CA LEU A 120 -19.53 -54.68 -16.56
C LEU A 120 -21.05 -54.77 -16.44
N GLU A 121 -21.78 -53.67 -16.65
CA GLU A 121 -23.24 -53.63 -16.67
C GLU A 121 -23.80 -54.60 -17.72
N ARG A 122 -23.29 -54.54 -18.96
CA ARG A 122 -23.70 -55.48 -20.03
C ARG A 122 -23.39 -56.94 -19.71
N LYS A 123 -22.24 -57.22 -19.08
CA LYS A 123 -21.91 -58.58 -18.63
C LYS A 123 -22.88 -59.05 -17.55
N MET A 124 -23.24 -58.18 -16.60
CA MET A 124 -24.19 -58.48 -15.55
C MET A 124 -25.59 -58.77 -16.12
N GLU A 125 -26.08 -57.94 -17.05
CA GLU A 125 -27.35 -58.18 -17.75
C GLU A 125 -27.35 -59.54 -18.47
N SER A 126 -26.25 -59.87 -19.17
CA SER A 126 -26.12 -61.16 -19.85
C SER A 126 -26.15 -62.35 -18.89
N ILE A 127 -25.53 -62.22 -17.72
CA ILE A 127 -25.56 -63.25 -16.67
C ILE A 127 -26.99 -63.39 -16.15
N THR A 128 -27.62 -62.29 -15.73
CA THR A 128 -29.00 -62.31 -15.20
C THR A 128 -29.96 -62.93 -16.20
N ASN A 129 -29.90 -62.55 -17.48
CA ASN A 129 -30.76 -63.13 -18.52
C ASN A 129 -30.55 -64.64 -18.70
N LYS A 130 -29.32 -65.15 -18.51
CA LYS A 130 -29.06 -66.60 -18.55
C LYS A 130 -29.66 -67.34 -17.35
N TYR A 131 -29.72 -66.71 -16.18
CA TYR A 131 -30.25 -67.34 -14.95
C TYR A 131 -31.76 -67.20 -14.78
N VAL A 132 -32.41 -66.23 -15.42
CA VAL A 132 -33.89 -66.03 -15.37
C VAL A 132 -34.65 -67.04 -16.27
N TYR A 133 -33.98 -67.65 -17.25
CA TYR A 133 -34.57 -68.62 -18.19
C TYR A 133 -34.29 -70.10 -17.85
N ILE A 134 -33.86 -70.39 -16.62
CA ILE A 134 -33.68 -71.74 -16.06
C ILE A 134 -34.77 -71.95 -15.01
#